data_AF-A0A453NJU8-F1
#
_entry.id   AF-A0A453NJU8-F1
#
_cell.length_a   1.000
_cell.length_b   1.000
_cell.length_c   1.000
_cell.angle_alpha   90.00
_cell.angle_beta   90.00
_cell.angle_gamma   90.00
#
_symmetry.space_group_name_H-M   'P 1'
#
loop_
_entity.id
_entity.type
_entity.pdbx_description
1 polymer ?
#
loop_
_entity_poly.entity_id
_entity_poly.type
_entity_poly.pdbx_seq_one_letter_code
_entity_poly.pdbx_strand_id
1 'polypeptide(L)' 'VRRYVYNDVVRLGDLEKLIDCSYVQPYTINSAKVIFLKPRPQSRPFKGTGNVCLACDRILQEPFHFCCLSC' A
#
# COMPACT_ATOMS: atom_id res chain seq x y z
N VAL A 1 19.94 -0.02 -19.74
CA VAL A 1 18.61 0.55 -19.39
C VAL A 1 18.00 -0.28 -18.27
N ARG A 2 18.00 0.21 -17.02
CA ARG A 2 17.34 -0.46 -15.88
C ARG A 2 15.87 -0.01 -15.86
N ARG A 3 14.99 -0.82 -16.44
CA ARG A 3 13.53 -0.61 -16.34
C ARG A 3 13.11 -0.91 -14.91
N TYR A 4 13.05 0.12 -14.07
CA TYR A 4 12.34 0.01 -12.80
C TYR A 4 10.85 -0.02 -13.11
N VAL A 5 10.27 -1.23 -13.10
CA VAL A 5 8.82 -1.43 -13.18
C VAL A 5 8.22 -1.06 -11.82
N TYR A 6 8.26 0.22 -11.48
CA TYR A 6 7.57 0.80 -10.32
C TYR A 6 6.28 1.49 -10.76
N ASN A 7 5.59 0.95 -11.77
CA ASN A 7 4.51 1.69 -12.43
C ASN A 7 3.40 2.17 -11.49
N ASP A 8 3.25 1.58 -10.30
CA ASP A 8 2.28 2.05 -9.31
C ASP A 8 2.79 1.97 -7.86
N VAL A 9 4.10 2.15 -7.60
CA VAL A 9 4.63 2.24 -6.22
C VAL A 9 5.57 3.42 -6.00
N VAL A 10 5.49 3.99 -4.80
CA VAL A 10 6.38 5.05 -4.32
C VAL A 10 7.00 4.62 -3.00
N ARG A 11 8.24 5.02 -2.74
CA ARG A 11 8.89 4.78 -1.44
C ARG A 11 8.21 5.60 -0.36
N LEU A 12 7.93 4.95 0.78
CA LEU A 12 7.24 5.58 1.90
C LEU A 12 7.95 6.88 2.34
N GLY A 13 9.26 6.83 2.55
CA GLY A 13 10.02 7.99 3.02
C GLY A 13 10.14 9.16 2.04
N ASP A 14 9.86 8.95 0.74
CA ASP A 14 9.76 10.06 -0.22
C ASP A 14 8.35 10.64 -0.23
N LEU A 15 7.33 9.80 -0.03
CA LEU A 15 5.93 10.19 -0.02
C LEU A 15 5.52 10.90 1.28
N GLU A 16 6.03 10.47 2.43
CA GLU A 16 5.78 11.08 3.76
C GLU A 16 6.25 12.55 3.83
N LYS A 17 7.18 12.96 2.97
CA LYS A 17 7.62 14.37 2.88
C LYS A 17 6.59 15.26 2.19
N LEU A 18 5.63 14.68 1.48
CA LEU A 18 4.66 15.38 0.65
C LEU A 18 3.23 15.22 1.16
N ILE A 19 2.89 14.05 1.71
CA ILE A 19 1.52 13.69 2.09
C ILE A 19 1.55 12.85 3.38
N ASP A 20 0.57 13.07 4.26
CA ASP A 20 0.36 12.20 5.42
C ASP A 20 -0.10 10.81 4.98
N CYS A 21 0.72 9.80 5.27
CA CYS A 21 0.48 8.41 4.91
C CYS A 21 0.06 7.55 6.11
N SER A 22 -0.25 8.15 7.27
CA SER A 22 -0.50 7.44 8.54
C SER A 22 -1.61 6.37 8.46
N TYR A 23 -2.60 6.55 7.58
CA TYR A 23 -3.72 5.63 7.40
C TYR A 23 -3.57 4.69 6.19
N VAL A 24 -2.50 4.83 5.41
CA VAL A 24 -2.24 4.03 4.20
C VAL A 24 -1.24 2.94 4.53
N GLN A 25 -1.60 1.69 4.25
CA GLN A 25 -0.75 0.55 4.57
C GLN A 25 0.54 0.56 3.74
N PRO A 26 1.74 0.56 4.37
CA PRO A 26 2.99 0.38 3.68
C PRO A 26 3.32 -1.10 3.49
N TYR A 27 3.85 -1.44 2.32
CA TYR A 27 4.26 -2.80 1.96
C TYR A 27 5.77 -2.89 1.85
N THR A 28 6.34 -4.04 2.21
CA THR A 28 7.77 -4.29 2.01
C THR A 28 7.98 -5.00 0.67
N ILE A 29 8.71 -4.38 -0.26
CA ILE A 29 9.12 -4.97 -1.54
C ILE A 29 10.62 -4.80 -1.70
N ASN A 30 11.35 -5.89 -1.98
CA ASN A 30 12.81 -5.87 -2.11
C ASN A 30 13.49 -5.15 -0.92
N SER A 31 13.04 -5.46 0.29
CA SER A 31 13.51 -4.86 1.55
C SER A 31 13.28 -3.35 1.71
N ALA A 32 12.45 -2.72 0.87
CA ALA A 32 12.07 -1.32 0.99
C ALA A 32 10.58 -1.16 1.34
N LYS A 33 10.25 -0.18 2.17
CA LYS A 33 8.86 0.22 2.45
C LYS A 33 8.34 1.09 1.31
N VAL A 34 7.22 0.66 0.73
CA VAL A 34 6.58 1.33 -0.41
C VAL A 34 5.07 1.40 -0.20
N ILE A 35 4.44 2.40 -0.80
CA ILE A 35 3.00 2.55 -0.89
C ILE A 35 2.58 2.37 -2.35
N PHE A 36 1.44 1.70 -2.57
CA PHE A 36 0.84 1.62 -3.90
C PHE A 36 0.08 2.90 -4.23
N LEU A 37 0.19 3.33 -5.48
CA LEU A 37 -0.60 4.44 -6.00
C LEU A 37 -2.02 4.00 -6.36
N LYS A 38 -2.19 2.77 -6.84
CA LYS A 38 -3.46 2.21 -7.32
C LYS A 38 -3.81 0.89 -6.65
N PRO A 39 -5.10 0.50 -6.64
CA PRO A 39 -5.52 -0.78 -6.10
C PRO A 39 -4.97 -1.89 -7.00
N ARG A 40 -4.64 -3.03 -6.41
CA ARG A 40 -4.10 -4.17 -7.16
C ARG A 40 -5.01 -5.37 -7.02
N PRO A 41 -5.08 -6.28 -7.99
CA PRO A 41 -5.73 -7.57 -7.77
C PRO A 41 -4.98 -8.34 -6.68
N GLN A 42 -5.71 -8.82 -5.67
CA GLN A 42 -5.14 -9.63 -4.60
C GLN A 42 -5.16 -11.10 -5.02
N SER A 43 -3.99 -11.72 -5.19
CA SER A 43 -3.90 -13.10 -5.66
C SER A 43 -4.33 -14.15 -4.62
N ARG A 44 -4.31 -13.79 -3.33
CA ARG A 44 -4.74 -14.65 -2.23
C ARG A 44 -5.46 -13.84 -1.15
N PRO A 45 -6.64 -14.28 -0.68
CA PRO A 45 -7.28 -13.69 0.49
C PRO A 45 -6.31 -13.71 1.66
N PHE A 46 -6.14 -12.56 2.33
CA PHE A 46 -5.36 -12.49 3.55
C PHE A 46 -6.12 -13.27 4.64
N LYS A 47 -5.47 -14.24 5.28
CA LYS A 47 -6.03 -14.97 6.41
C LYS A 47 -5.59 -14.27 7.70
N GLY A 48 -6.39 -13.32 8.16
CA GLY A 48 -6.15 -12.64 9.43
C GLY A 48 -7.30 -11.71 9.79
N THR A 49 -7.42 -11.43 11.09
CA THR A 49 -8.26 -10.35 11.61
C THR A 49 -7.51 -9.03 11.43
N GLY A 50 -8.18 -8.03 10.90
CA GLY A 50 -7.61 -6.70 10.74
C GLY A 50 -8.63 -5.75 10.12
N ASN A 51 -8.24 -4.50 9.95
CA ASN A 51 -9.08 -3.49 9.32
C ASN A 51 -9.42 -3.87 7.88
N VAL A 52 -10.49 -3.29 7.37
CA VAL A 52 -10.91 -3.43 5.98
C VAL A 52 -10.71 -2.09 5.28
N CYS A 53 -10.15 -2.13 4.07
CA CYS A 53 -9.94 -0.95 3.26
C CYS A 53 -11.30 -0.33 2.90
N LEU A 54 -11.46 0.95 3.21
CA LEU A 54 -12.75 1.64 3.09
C LEU A 54 -13.29 1.78 1.66
N ALA A 55 -12.46 1.55 0.63
CA ALA A 55 -12.86 1.69 -0.78
C ALA A 55 -12.86 0.39 -1.60
N CYS A 56 -12.13 -0.65 -1.17
CA CYS A 56 -12.01 -1.88 -1.97
C CYS A 56 -12.18 -3.17 -1.15
N ASP A 57 -12.61 -3.04 0.12
CA ASP A 57 -12.86 -4.14 1.04
C ASP A 57 -11.67 -5.08 1.28
N ARG A 58 -10.46 -4.64 0.93
CA ARG A 58 -9.23 -5.40 1.17
C ARG A 58 -8.93 -5.44 2.66
N ILE A 59 -8.58 -6.61 3.18
CA ILE A 59 -8.09 -6.75 4.56
C ILE A 59 -6.69 -6.12 4.70
N LEU A 60 -6.54 -5.30 5.73
CA LEU A 60 -5.36 -4.53 6.11
C LEU A 60 -4.91 -4.90 7.53
N GLN A 61 -3.68 -4.54 7.84
CA GLN A 61 -3.15 -4.55 9.20
C GLN A 61 -3.69 -3.33 9.95
N GLU A 62 -4.00 -3.50 11.23
CA GLU A 62 -4.26 -2.34 12.09
C GLU A 62 -2.98 -1.51 12.26
N PRO A 63 -3.06 -0.17 12.28
CA PRO A 63 -4.25 0.69 12.31
C PRO A 63 -4.67 1.25 10.94
N PHE A 64 -4.30 0.62 9.83
CA PHE A 64 -4.49 1.20 8.49
C PHE A 64 -5.93 1.10 7.98
N HIS A 65 -6.36 2.05 7.16
CA HIS A 65 -7.71 2.13 6.57
C HIS A 65 -7.69 2.12 5.04
N PHE A 66 -6.53 2.36 4.41
CA PHE A 66 -6.39 2.39 2.96
C PHE A 66 -5.28 1.48 2.48
N CYS A 67 -5.51 0.80 1.36
CA CYS A 67 -4.56 -0.15 0.80
C CYS A 67 -3.57 0.45 -0.21
N CYS A 68 -3.90 1.63 -0.73
CA CYS A 68 -3.13 2.42 -1.70
C CYS A 68 -3.63 3.88 -1.64
N LEU A 69 -2.94 4.81 -2.29
CA LEU A 69 -3.31 6.24 -2.28
C LEU A 69 -4.62 6.57 -2.99
N SER A 70 -5.02 5.80 -4.00
CA SER A 70 -6.29 6.03 -4.70
C SER A 70 -7.49 5.31 -4.07
N CYS A 71 -7.29 4.62 -2.95
CA CYS A 71 -8.36 4.02 -2.18
C CYS A 71 -8.78 4.97 -1.07
#